data_AF-A0A9E3FBG4-F1
#
_entry.id   AF-A0A9E3FBG4-F1
#
_cell.length_a   1.000
_cell.length_b   1.000
_cell.length_c   1.000
_cell.angle_alpha   90.00
_cell.angle_beta   90.00
_cell.angle_gamma   90.00
#
_symmetry.space_group_name_H-M   'P 1'
#
loop_
_entity.id
_entity.type
_entity.pdbx_description
1 polymer ?
#
loop_
_entity_poly.entity_id
_entity_poly.type
_entity_poly.pdbx_seq_one_letter_code
_entity_poly.pdbx_strand_id
1 'polypeptide(L)'
;MKSNAPIPDQRPAQPSSLTRPGARSGATCPSCGSARLTSLSMTLTDGTPVNFSSCHNCEHRVWADEQGSLAFADVLTRATKKKVVS
;
A
#
# COMPACT_ATOMS: atom_id res chain seq x y z
N MET A 1 49.27 13.60 28.31
CA MET A 1 48.49 12.35 28.17
C MET A 1 47.15 12.73 27.54
N LYS A 2 46.91 12.43 26.26
CA LYS A 2 45.59 12.59 25.62
C LYS A 2 45.09 11.20 25.26
N SER A 3 44.07 10.71 25.96
CA SER A 3 43.43 9.43 25.67
C SER A 3 42.45 9.61 24.52
N ASN A 4 42.61 8.83 23.45
CA ASN A 4 41.68 8.76 22.34
C ASN A 4 40.51 7.85 22.73
N ALA A 5 39.28 8.35 22.65
CA ALA A 5 38.07 7.54 22.81
C ALA A 5 37.74 6.82 21.48
N PRO A 6 37.23 5.56 21.51
CA PRO A 6 36.83 4.86 20.30
C PRO A 6 35.53 5.43 19.72
N ILE A 7 35.48 5.60 18.40
CA ILE A 7 34.29 6.01 17.65
C ILE A 7 33.35 4.78 17.54
N PRO A 8 32.05 4.89 17.87
CA PRO A 8 31.12 3.78 17.73
C PRO A 8 30.89 3.42 16.26
N ASP A 9 30.96 2.13 15.95
CA ASP A 9 30.67 1.53 14.65
C ASP A 9 29.19 1.75 14.28
N GLN A 10 28.89 2.81 13.53
CA GLN A 10 27.56 3.03 12.96
C GLN A 10 27.41 2.17 11.70
N ARG A 11 27.19 0.88 11.87
CA ARG A 11 26.86 -0.01 10.75
C ARG A 11 25.54 0.47 10.10
N PRO A 12 25.52 0.83 8.80
CA PRO A 12 24.30 1.24 8.13
C PRO A 12 23.23 0.16 8.26
N ALA A 13 22.01 0.57 8.60
CA ALA A 13 20.86 -0.32 8.72
C ALA A 13 20.72 -1.14 7.43
N GLN A 14 20.81 -2.46 7.56
CA GLN A 14 20.61 -3.38 6.44
C GLN A 14 19.16 -3.23 5.94
N PRO A 15 18.90 -3.26 4.62
CA PRO A 15 17.53 -3.21 4.11
C PRO A 15 16.76 -4.43 4.65
N SER A 16 15.71 -4.18 5.42
CA SER A 16 14.83 -5.22 5.95
C SER A 16 13.92 -5.75 4.83
N SER A 17 13.61 -7.05 4.88
CA SER A 17 12.68 -7.67 3.94
C SER A 17 11.33 -6.96 3.95
N LEU A 18 10.85 -6.54 2.78
CA LEU A 18 9.49 -6.01 2.59
C LEU A 18 8.41 -7.08 2.81
N THR A 19 8.80 -8.35 2.81
CA THR A 19 7.89 -9.47 3.05
C THR A 19 7.86 -9.75 4.55
N ARG A 20 6.96 -9.08 5.27
CA ARG A 20 6.74 -9.33 6.70
C ARG A 20 5.59 -10.33 6.87
N PRO A 21 5.84 -11.56 7.37
CA PRO A 21 4.76 -12.48 7.74
C PRO A 21 3.82 -11.79 8.73
N GLY A 22 2.53 -11.71 8.41
CA GLY A 22 1.55 -10.94 9.19
C GLY A 22 1.33 -9.48 8.73
N ALA A 23 1.96 -9.03 7.64
CA ALA A 23 1.57 -7.77 6.97
C ALA A 23 0.22 -7.84 6.27
N ARG A 24 -0.36 -9.05 6.14
CA ARG A 24 -1.79 -9.18 5.83
C ARG A 24 -2.52 -8.53 6.99
N SER A 25 -3.12 -7.36 6.74
CA SER A 25 -4.21 -6.89 7.58
C SER A 25 -5.12 -8.09 7.80
N GLY A 26 -5.54 -8.37 9.03
CA GLY A 26 -6.49 -9.45 9.33
C GLY A 26 -7.88 -9.22 8.70
N ALA A 27 -7.93 -8.50 7.58
CA ALA A 27 -9.10 -8.12 6.83
C ALA A 27 -9.69 -9.35 6.15
N THR A 28 -11.00 -9.46 6.30
CA THR A 28 -11.83 -10.43 5.61
C THR A 28 -12.51 -9.76 4.43
N CYS A 29 -12.83 -10.54 3.39
CA CYS A 29 -13.61 -10.03 2.28
C CYS A 29 -14.98 -9.56 2.79
N PRO A 30 -15.39 -8.29 2.54
CA PRO A 30 -16.68 -7.79 3.00
C PRO A 30 -17.87 -8.48 2.33
N SER A 31 -17.64 -9.16 1.19
CA SER A 31 -18.69 -9.86 0.44
C SER A 31 -18.88 -11.33 0.87
N CYS A 32 -17.81 -12.06 1.20
CA CYS A 32 -17.91 -13.51 1.51
C CYS A 32 -17.22 -13.95 2.81
N GLY A 33 -16.60 -13.03 3.56
CA GLY A 33 -15.91 -13.32 4.82
C GLY A 33 -14.56 -14.03 4.69
N SER A 34 -14.12 -14.41 3.48
CA SER A 34 -12.85 -15.11 3.29
C SER A 34 -11.64 -14.25 3.69
N ALA A 35 -10.66 -14.87 4.36
CA ALA A 35 -9.36 -14.26 4.66
C ALA A 35 -8.38 -14.30 3.46
N ARG A 36 -8.80 -14.86 2.31
CA ARG A 36 -7.99 -14.90 1.08
C ARG A 36 -8.08 -13.57 0.32
N LEU A 37 -7.64 -12.50 0.97
CA LEU A 37 -7.65 -11.14 0.43
C LEU A 37 -6.22 -10.70 0.12
N THR A 38 -6.02 -10.15 -1.08
CA THR A 38 -4.80 -9.40 -1.42
C THR A 38 -5.13 -7.92 -1.38
N SER A 39 -4.29 -7.14 -0.69
CA SER A 39 -4.46 -5.69 -0.57
C SER A 39 -3.18 -4.96 -1.00
N LEU A 40 -3.36 -3.84 -1.68
CA LEU A 40 -2.31 -3.03 -2.29
C LEU A 40 -2.60 -1.56 -2.00
N SER A 41 -1.69 -0.88 -1.31
CA SER A 41 -1.74 0.58 -1.16
C SER A 41 -0.96 1.25 -2.29
N MET A 42 -1.54 2.26 -2.93
CA MET A 42 -0.91 3.00 -4.02
C MET A 42 -1.40 4.45 -4.06
N THR A 43 -0.70 5.32 -4.80
CA THR A 43 -1.12 6.69 -5.06
C THR A 43 -1.50 6.82 -6.53
N LEU A 44 -2.70 7.33 -6.81
CA LEU A 44 -3.19 7.55 -8.17
C LEU A 44 -2.48 8.75 -8.83
N THR A 45 -2.68 8.91 -10.13
CA THR A 45 -2.01 9.95 -10.95
C THR A 45 -2.33 11.37 -10.49
N ASP A 46 -3.49 11.59 -9.88
CA ASP A 46 -3.89 12.87 -9.29
C ASP A 46 -3.31 13.13 -7.89
N GLY A 47 -2.51 12.20 -7.35
CA GLY A 47 -1.94 12.28 -6.02
C GLY A 47 -2.79 11.64 -4.92
N THR A 48 -3.97 11.10 -5.22
CA THR A 48 -4.85 10.51 -4.22
C THR A 48 -4.30 9.16 -3.73
N PRO A 49 -4.06 8.97 -2.41
CA PRO A 49 -3.72 7.66 -1.86
C PRO A 49 -4.97 6.76 -1.84
N VAL A 50 -4.83 5.51 -2.28
CA VAL A 50 -5.89 4.50 -2.31
C VAL A 50 -5.39 3.14 -1.84
N ASN A 51 -6.31 2.32 -1.37
CA ASN A 51 -6.14 0.90 -1.15
C ASN A 51 -7.02 0.12 -2.13
N PHE A 52 -6.41 -0.82 -2.85
CA PHE A 52 -7.10 -1.81 -3.65
C PHE A 52 -7.08 -3.16 -2.93
N SER A 53 -8.23 -3.82 -2.84
CA SER A 53 -8.33 -5.17 -2.30
C SER A 53 -9.08 -6.10 -3.25
N SER A 54 -8.57 -7.32 -3.43
CA SER A 54 -9.17 -8.37 -4.25
C SER A 54 -9.26 -9.68 -3.48
N CYS A 55 -10.45 -10.27 -3.44
CA CYS A 55 -10.65 -11.59 -2.85
C CYS A 55 -10.34 -12.70 -3.87
N HIS A 56 -9.58 -13.70 -3.46
CA HIS A 56 -9.32 -14.88 -4.29
C HIS A 56 -10.41 -15.95 -4.22
N ASN A 57 -11.42 -15.78 -3.36
CA ASN A 57 -12.51 -16.76 -3.19
C ASN A 57 -13.73 -16.42 -4.03
N CYS A 58 -14.25 -15.19 -3.91
CA CYS A 58 -15.44 -14.73 -4.65
C CYS A 58 -15.12 -13.65 -5.68
N GLU A 59 -13.84 -13.33 -5.89
CA GLU A 59 -13.37 -12.33 -6.85
C GLU A 59 -13.87 -10.89 -6.60
N HIS A 60 -14.48 -10.63 -5.44
CA HIS A 60 -14.94 -9.29 -5.08
C HIS A 60 -13.75 -8.32 -4.94
N ARG A 61 -13.92 -7.13 -5.51
CA ARG A 61 -12.91 -6.08 -5.59
C ARG A 61 -13.43 -4.80 -4.97
N VAL A 62 -12.58 -4.16 -4.17
CA VAL A 62 -12.90 -2.91 -3.50
C VAL A 62 -11.75 -1.93 -3.70
N TRP A 63 -12.12 -0.68 -3.97
CA TRP A 63 -11.24 0.47 -3.89
C TRP A 63 -11.68 1.33 -2.71
N ALA A 64 -10.73 1.89 -1.98
CA ALA A 64 -10.99 2.83 -0.90
C ALA A 64 -9.90 3.90 -0.83
N ASP A 65 -10.27 5.11 -0.43
CA ASP A 65 -9.35 6.15 0.04
C ASP A 65 -9.57 6.40 1.54
N GLU A 66 -9.00 7.48 2.07
CA GLU A 66 -9.17 7.86 3.48
C GLU A 66 -10.63 8.20 3.85
N GLN A 67 -11.49 8.51 2.87
CA GLN A 67 -12.90 8.83 3.10
C GLN A 67 -13.81 7.60 3.01
N GLY A 68 -13.33 6.48 2.47
CA GLY A 68 -14.07 5.22 2.39
C GLY A 68 -14.04 4.60 1.01
N SER A 69 -15.07 3.82 0.68
CA SER A 69 -15.10 3.08 -0.58
C SER A 69 -15.29 3.99 -1.80
N LEU A 70 -14.54 3.70 -2.86
CA LEU A 70 -14.59 4.40 -4.13
C LEU A 70 -15.26 3.55 -5.20
N ALA A 71 -16.07 4.18 -6.04
CA ALA A 71 -16.56 3.54 -7.26
C ALA A 71 -15.40 3.37 -8.24
N PHE A 72 -15.40 2.27 -8.99
CA PHE A 72 -14.34 1.99 -9.96
C PHE A 72 -14.20 3.09 -11.04
N ALA A 73 -15.33 3.69 -11.46
CA ALA A 73 -15.32 4.79 -12.42
C ALA A 73 -14.56 6.03 -11.90
N ASP A 74 -14.68 6.34 -10.60
CA ASP A 74 -13.95 7.45 -9.99
C ASP A 74 -12.45 7.15 -9.96
N VAL A 75 -12.06 5.91 -9.64
CA VAL A 75 -10.66 5.47 -9.68
C VAL A 75 -10.07 5.64 -11.07
N LEU A 76 -10.78 5.21 -12.12
CA LEU A 76 -10.30 5.39 -13.49
C LEU A 76 -10.15 6.86 -13.86
N THR A 77 -11.10 7.69 -13.46
CA THR A 77 -11.05 9.15 -13.70
C THR A 77 -9.82 9.78 -13.04
N ARG A 78 -9.54 9.41 -11.78
CA ARG A 78 -8.38 9.88 -11.00
C ARG A 78 -7.05 9.32 -11.49
N ALA A 79 -7.04 8.08 -11.99
CA ALA A 79 -5.84 7.42 -12.50
C ALA A 79 -5.45 7.90 -13.91
N THR A 80 -6.35 8.53 -14.65
CA THR A 80 -6.10 8.97 -16.02
C THR A 80 -5.07 10.11 -16.07
N LYS A 81 -3.97 9.89 -16.80
CA LYS A 81 -2.98 10.94 -17.07
C LYS A 81 -3.60 11.99 -17.99
N LYS A 82 -3.74 13.23 -17.51
CA LYS A 82 -4.15 14.35 -18.37
C LYS A 82 -3.08 14.57 -19.43
N LYS A 83 -3.50 14.66 -20.70
CA LYS A 83 -2.63 15.17 -21.76
C LYS A 83 -2.35 16.64 -21.45
N VAL A 84 -1.09 16.96 -21.15
CA VAL A 84 -0.63 18.35 -21.18
C VAL A 84 -0.57 18.73 -22.65
N VAL A 85 -1.48 19.60 -23.09
CA VAL A 85 -1.33 20.30 -24.38
C VAL A 85 -0.29 21.38 -24.14
N SER A 86 0.88 21.20 -24.77
CA SER A 86 1.90 22.24 -24.91
C SER A 86 1.55 23.19 -26.05
#